data_AF-A0A9D1PQE3-F1
#
_entry.id   AF-A0A9D1PQE3-F1
#
_cell.length_a   1.000
_cell.length_b   1.000
_cell.length_c   1.000
_cell.angle_alpha   90.00
_cell.angle_beta   90.00
_cell.angle_gamma   90.00
#
_symmetry.space_group_name_H-M   'P 1'
#
loop_
_entity.id
_entity.type
_entity.pdbx_description
1 polymer ?
#
loop_
_entity_poly.entity_id
_entity_poly.type
_entity_poly.pdbx_seq_one_letter_code
_entity_poly.pdbx_strand_id
1 'polypeptide(L)' 'MDIELSPKSAKYLIKLDNITKQRIKSALIKLAQEPPQGDIKKLQGKDGYRLRIGKYRALFDIADNKIIVYDIDSRGQVYK' A
#
# COMPACT_ATOMS: atom_id res chain seq x y z
N MET A 1 -0.47 10.70 -9.81
CA MET A 1 0.16 9.40 -10.18
C MET A 1 -0.90 8.33 -10.33
N ASP A 2 -0.71 7.38 -11.26
CA ASP A 2 -1.54 6.18 -11.35
C ASP A 2 -1.13 5.15 -10.29
N ILE A 3 -2.08 4.33 -9.84
CA ILE A 3 -1.84 3.27 -8.85
C ILE A 3 -2.12 1.92 -9.48
N GLU A 4 -1.10 1.08 -9.51
CA GLU A 4 -1.20 -0.31 -9.95
C GLU A 4 -1.07 -1.25 -8.75
N LEU A 5 -2.00 -2.19 -8.62
CA LEU A 5 -1.96 -3.22 -7.59
C LEU A 5 -1.49 -4.53 -8.20
N SER A 6 -0.53 -5.20 -7.57
CA SER A 6 -0.21 -6.58 -7.96
C SER A 6 -1.44 -7.49 -7.80
N PRO A 7 -1.51 -8.61 -8.53
CA PRO A 7 -2.58 -9.59 -8.36
C PRO A 7 -2.71 -10.08 -6.90
N LYS A 8 -1.59 -10.16 -6.18
CA LYS A 8 -1.56 -10.52 -4.74
C LYS A 8 -2.24 -9.44 -3.90
N SER A 9 -1.83 -8.19 -4.05
CA SER A 9 -2.39 -7.03 -3.33
C SER A 9 -3.88 -6.86 -3.59
N ALA A 10 -4.29 -6.99 -4.86
CA ALA A 10 -5.69 -6.89 -5.26
C ALA A 10 -6.53 -8.00 -4.62
N LYS A 11 -6.08 -9.26 -4.67
CA LYS A 11 -6.75 -10.40 -4.02
C LYS A 11 -6.84 -10.22 -2.51
N TYR A 12 -5.78 -9.74 -1.87
CA TYR A 12 -5.79 -9.45 -0.43
C TYR A 12 -6.83 -8.38 -0.10
N LEU A 13 -6.83 -7.26 -0.83
CA LEU A 13 -7.77 -6.16 -0.62
C LEU A 13 -9.23 -6.61 -0.79
N ILE A 14 -9.52 -7.49 -1.75
CA ILE A 14 -10.87 -8.03 -1.97
C ILE A 14 -11.40 -8.79 -0.74
N LYS A 15 -10.53 -9.57 -0.07
CA LYS A 15 -10.86 -10.39 1.11
C LYS A 15 -11.13 -9.58 2.38
N LEU A 16 -10.71 -8.32 2.42
CA LEU A 16 -10.92 -7.46 3.59
C LEU A 16 -12.38 -6.98 3.66
N ASP A 17 -12.82 -6.72 4.89
CA ASP A 17 -14.11 -6.08 5.15
C ASP A 17 -14.20 -4.71 4.47
N ASN A 18 -15.43 -4.26 4.19
CA ASN A 18 -15.64 -3.03 3.43
C ASN A 18 -15.02 -1.79 4.10
N ILE A 19 -15.03 -1.70 5.43
CA ILE A 19 -14.49 -0.55 6.16
C ILE A 19 -12.96 -0.51 5.98
N THR A 20 -12.29 -1.64 6.19
CA THR A 20 -10.84 -1.76 5.98
C THR A 20 -10.48 -1.46 4.52
N LYS A 21 -11.21 -2.03 3.56
CA LYS A 21 -10.98 -1.82 2.12
C LYS A 21 -11.06 -0.35 1.75
N GLN A 22 -12.08 0.36 2.21
CA GLN A 22 -12.22 1.80 1.97
C GLN A 22 -11.07 2.59 2.61
N ARG A 23 -10.69 2.26 3.85
CA ARG A 23 -9.56 2.93 4.52
C ARG A 23 -8.25 2.77 3.75
N ILE A 24 -7.98 1.58 3.21
CA ILE A 24 -6.78 1.32 2.40
C ILE A 24 -6.86 2.10 1.09
N LYS A 25 -8.00 2.05 0.38
CA LYS A 25 -8.19 2.83 -0.86
C LYS A 25 -7.98 4.32 -0.65
N SER A 26 -8.56 4.91 0.40
CA SER A 26 -8.37 6.34 0.71
C SER A 26 -6.91 6.67 0.99
N ALA A 27 -6.17 5.79 1.66
CA ALA A 27 -4.74 5.99 1.91
C ALA A 27 -3.90 5.91 0.63
N LEU A 28 -4.24 4.99 -0.29
CA LEU A 28 -3.60 4.88 -1.61
C LEU A 28 -3.87 6.12 -2.47
N ILE A 29 -5.11 6.63 -2.48
CA ILE A 29 -5.47 7.87 -3.20
C ILE A 29 -4.64 9.05 -2.68
N LYS A 30 -4.49 9.17 -1.35
CA LYS A 30 -3.65 10.21 -0.72
C LYS A 30 -2.16 10.05 -1.08
N LEU A 31 -1.68 8.82 -1.17
CA LEU A 31 -0.31 8.52 -1.60
C LEU A 31 -0.05 9.00 -3.04
N ALA A 32 -1.06 8.93 -3.91
CA ALA A 32 -0.95 9.34 -5.31
C ALA A 32 -1.08 10.86 -5.58
N GLN A 33 -1.32 11.66 -4.52
CA GLN A 33 -1.32 13.12 -4.60
C GLN A 33 0.10 13.67 -4.69
N GLU A 34 0.23 14.92 -5.14
CA GLU A 34 1.49 15.65 -5.20
C GLU A 34 1.42 16.88 -4.26
N PRO A 35 2.19 16.90 -3.15
CA PRO A 35 3.14 15.88 -2.69
C PRO A 35 2.45 14.62 -2.11
N PRO A 36 3.12 13.44 -2.13
CA PRO A 36 2.58 12.21 -1.56
C PRO A 36 2.23 12.36 -0.09
N GLN A 37 1.00 11.99 0.29
CA GLN A 37 0.53 12.11 1.67
C GLN A 37 0.45 10.76 2.39
N GLY A 38 0.87 10.75 3.66
CA GLY A 38 0.75 9.60 4.56
C GLY A 38 2.01 9.34 5.38
N ASP A 39 1.97 8.28 6.20
CA ASP A 39 3.15 7.78 6.92
C ASP A 39 3.95 6.87 5.98
N ILE A 40 4.75 7.52 5.13
CA ILE A 40 5.59 6.90 4.10
C ILE A 40 7.02 6.81 4.63
N LYS A 41 7.63 5.63 4.52
CA LYS A 41 9.05 5.44 4.84
C LYS A 41 9.72 4.55 3.79
N LYS A 42 10.97 4.88 3.44
CA LYS A 42 11.82 4.00 2.64
C LYS A 42 12.10 2.70 3.39
N LEU A 43 12.15 1.58 2.68
CA LEU A 43 12.52 0.29 3.26
C LEU A 43 14.01 0.29 3.63
N GLN A 44 14.36 -0.43 4.71
CA GLN A 44 15.76 -0.61 5.11
C GLN A 44 16.33 -1.83 4.40
N GLY A 45 17.50 -1.67 3.76
CA GLY A 45 18.23 -2.75 3.10
C GLY A 45 17.63 -3.28 1.80
N LYS A 46 16.58 -2.62 1.28
CA LYS A 46 15.94 -2.92 -0.02
C LYS A 46 15.44 -1.62 -0.64
N ASP A 47 15.29 -1.62 -1.96
CA ASP A 47 14.56 -0.56 -2.65
C ASP A 47 13.06 -0.64 -2.36
N GLY A 48 12.40 0.51 -2.54
CA GLY A 48 10.98 0.68 -2.32
C GLY A 48 10.60 1.36 -1.01
N TYR A 49 9.29 1.51 -0.85
CA TYR A 49 8.66 2.30 0.19
C TYR A 49 7.55 1.52 0.89
N ARG A 50 7.22 1.99 2.09
CA ARG A 50 6.11 1.48 2.88
C ARG A 50 5.21 2.62 3.31
N LEU A 51 3.92 2.50 3.02
CA LEU A 51 2.86 3.33 3.57
C LEU A 51 2.22 2.62 4.78
N ARG A 52 2.14 3.29 5.93
CA ARG A 52 1.43 2.78 7.11
C ARG A 52 -0.04 3.24 7.09
N ILE A 53 -0.96 2.29 7.27
CA ILE A 53 -2.41 2.51 7.26
C ILE A 53 -2.99 1.87 8.52
N GLY A 54 -2.81 2.55 9.67
CA GLY A 54 -3.17 2.00 10.98
C GLY A 54 -2.39 0.71 11.30
N LYS A 55 -3.10 -0.43 11.34
CA LYS A 55 -2.52 -1.77 11.52
C LYS A 55 -2.02 -2.42 10.22
N TYR A 56 -2.29 -1.83 9.06
CA TYR A 56 -1.87 -2.34 7.75
C TYR A 56 -0.66 -1.59 7.21
N ARG A 57 0.04 -2.22 6.27
CA ARG A 57 1.17 -1.68 5.52
C ARG A 57 0.98 -2.02 4.05
N ALA A 58 1.15 -1.02 3.20
CA ALA A 58 1.30 -1.22 1.77
C ALA A 58 2.77 -1.05 1.42
N LEU A 59 3.35 -2.05 0.74
CA LEU A 59 4.68 -1.98 0.16
C LEU A 59 4.54 -1.59 -1.31
N PHE A 60 5.30 -0.59 -1.73
CA PHE A 60 5.17 -0.05 -3.07
C PHE A 60 6.47 0.53 -3.60
N ASP A 61 6.57 0.57 -4.92
CA ASP A 61 7.61 1.27 -5.66
C ASP A 61 7.01 2.44 -6.43
N ILE A 62 7.86 3.42 -6.75
CA ILE A 62 7.53 4.53 -7.65
C ILE A 62 8.39 4.35 -8.90
N ALA A 63 7.75 4.11 -10.04
CA ALA A 63 8.40 3.96 -11.33
C ALA A 63 7.54 4.63 -12.40
N ASP A 64 8.17 5.38 -13.33
CA ASP A 64 7.47 6.02 -14.45
C ASP A 64 6.23 6.83 -14.06
N ASN A 65 6.30 7.58 -12.95
CA ASN A 65 5.18 8.35 -12.39
C ASN A 65 3.96 7.50 -11.95
N LYS A 66 4.18 6.22 -11.70
CA LYS A 66 3.20 5.26 -11.18
C LYS A 66 3.62 4.74 -9.82
N ILE A 67 2.62 4.44 -8.99
CA ILE A 67 2.78 3.77 -7.71
C ILE A 67 2.41 2.30 -7.90
N ILE A 68 3.39 1.41 -7.77
CA ILE A 68 3.22 -0.03 -7.94
C ILE A 68 3.15 -0.67 -6.55
N VAL A 69 1.94 -1.01 -6.09
CA VAL A 69 1.74 -1.65 -4.79
C VAL A 69 1.81 -3.16 -4.92
N TYR A 70 2.96 -3.73 -4.59
CA TYR A 70 3.22 -5.15 -4.75
C TYR A 70 2.78 -6.01 -3.56
N ASP A 71 2.63 -5.44 -2.37
CA ASP A 71 2.11 -6.17 -1.21
C ASP A 71 1.28 -5.29 -0.25
N ILE A 72 0.26 -5.88 0.38
CA ILE A 72 -0.53 -5.25 1.44
C ILE A 72 -0.71 -6.27 2.56
N ASP A 73 -0.28 -5.93 3.77
CA ASP A 73 -0.33 -6.85 4.91
C ASP A 73 -0.67 -6.14 6.23
N SER A 74 -1.19 -6.88 7.20
CA SER A 74 -1.44 -6.44 8.57
C SER A 74 -0.23 -6.74 9.47
N ARG A 75 0.04 -5.89 10.47
CA ARG A 75 1.21 -5.94 11.36
C ARG A 75 1.33 -7.19 12.26
N GLY A 76 0.59 -8.27 11.98
CA GLY A 76 0.58 -9.49 12.78
C GLY A 76 -0.01 -10.73 12.09
N GLN A 77 -0.27 -10.70 10.78
CA GLN A 77 -0.63 -11.91 10.00
C GLN A 77 0.44 -12.25 8.96
N VAL A 78 1.70 -11.99 9.30
CA VAL A 78 2.80 -12.70 8.64
C VAL A 78 2.77 -14.11 9.21
N TYR A 79 2.26 -15.07 8.42
CA TYR A 79 2.09 -16.51 8.66
C TYR A 79 0.83 -16.99 9.40
N LYS A 80 -0.13 -17.50 8.62
CA LYS A 80 -0.69 -18.85 8.78
C LYS A 80 -0.57 -19.59 7.46
#